data_AF-A0A2D8GMX1-F1
#
_entry.id   AF-A0A2D8GMX1-F1
#
_cell.length_a   1.000
_cell.length_b   1.000
_cell.length_c   1.000
_cell.angle_alpha   90.00
_cell.angle_beta   90.00
_cell.angle_gamma   90.00
#
_symmetry.space_group_name_H-M   'P 1'
#
loop_
_entity.id
_entity.type
_entity.pdbx_description
1 polymer ?
#
loop_
_entity_poly.entity_id
_entity_poly.type
_entity_poly.pdbx_seq_one_letter_code
_entity_poly.pdbx_strand_id
1 'polypeptide(L)'
;MMNSLFKIACVTLCFYLLAGCGAPLSQSVSQNNQAPMSDGLEVDARKSFADIPIAGGDSIDISRSLLLNSGEQWIGQAVIQSSQSIEAAFSYYSDEMPTYGWSLITSVQSKISVLNYEKGARFASVKIDANDIVVTVSYRGMAVD
;
A
#
# COMPACT_ATOMS: atom_id res chain seq x y z
N MET A 1 -8.95 -59.82 -27.21
CA MET A 1 -7.74 -59.06 -26.81
C MET A 1 -7.82 -57.59 -27.28
N MET A 2 -8.85 -56.83 -26.86
CA MET A 2 -9.07 -55.44 -27.33
C MET A 2 -9.43 -54.46 -26.19
N ASN A 3 -9.13 -54.80 -24.93
CA ASN A 3 -9.36 -53.91 -23.77
C ASN A 3 -8.06 -53.39 -23.12
N SER A 4 -6.90 -53.95 -23.48
CA SER A 4 -5.61 -53.47 -22.94
C SER A 4 -5.09 -52.26 -23.70
N LEU A 5 -5.27 -52.24 -25.03
CA LEU A 5 -4.89 -51.13 -25.91
C LEU A 5 -5.69 -49.85 -25.61
N PHE A 6 -6.97 -49.96 -25.26
CA PHE A 6 -7.81 -48.82 -24.90
C PHE A 6 -7.42 -48.19 -23.55
N LYS A 7 -6.99 -49.02 -22.59
CA LYS A 7 -6.49 -48.54 -21.28
C LYS A 7 -5.15 -47.82 -21.41
N ILE A 8 -4.24 -48.32 -22.25
CA ILE A 8 -2.95 -47.67 -22.51
C ILE A 8 -3.16 -46.35 -23.24
N ALA A 9 -4.03 -46.29 -24.25
CA ALA A 9 -4.34 -45.05 -24.96
C ALA A 9 -4.94 -43.96 -24.04
N CYS A 10 -5.76 -44.36 -23.06
CA CYS A 10 -6.39 -43.42 -22.12
C CYS A 10 -5.39 -42.87 -21.08
N VAL A 11 -4.44 -43.69 -20.63
CA VAL A 11 -3.40 -43.26 -19.67
C VAL A 11 -2.37 -42.34 -20.33
N THR A 12 -2.01 -42.60 -21.59
CA THR A 12 -1.05 -41.74 -22.32
C THR A 12 -1.65 -40.39 -22.71
N LEU A 13 -2.97 -40.31 -22.92
CA LEU A 13 -3.68 -39.05 -23.22
C LEU A 13 -3.78 -38.12 -21.99
N CYS A 14 -3.91 -38.67 -20.78
CA CYS A 14 -3.95 -37.86 -19.55
C CYS A 14 -2.61 -37.22 -19.18
N PHE A 15 -1.49 -37.78 -19.63
CA PHE A 15 -0.15 -37.25 -19.30
C PHE A 15 0.24 -36.00 -20.12
N TYR A 16 -0.47 -35.70 -21.21
CA TYR A 16 -0.17 -34.55 -22.08
C TYR A 16 -0.86 -33.24 -21.68
N LEU A 17 -1.73 -33.23 -20.66
CA LEU A 17 -2.48 -32.03 -20.24
C LEU A 17 -1.77 -31.17 -19.17
N LEU A 18 -0.53 -31.50 -18.78
CA LEU A 18 0.21 -30.77 -17.74
C LEU A 18 1.32 -29.85 -18.27
N ALA A 19 1.43 -29.65 -19.58
CA ALA A 19 2.39 -28.73 -20.18
C ALA A 19 1.65 -27.54 -20.84
N GLY A 20 1.18 -26.60 -20.02
CA GLY A 20 0.39 -25.45 -20.47
C GLY A 20 0.67 -24.16 -19.68
N CYS A 21 1.82 -23.54 -19.97
CA CYS A 21 2.18 -22.12 -19.84
C CYS A 21 1.75 -21.34 -18.57
N GLY A 22 2.64 -21.31 -17.57
CA GLY A 22 2.85 -20.10 -16.78
C GLY A 22 3.72 -19.13 -17.58
N ALA A 23 3.15 -18.04 -18.09
CA ALA A 23 3.92 -16.93 -18.63
C ALA A 23 4.44 -16.08 -17.46
N PRO A 24 5.75 -15.95 -17.23
CA PRO A 24 6.23 -14.78 -16.51
C PRO A 24 6.08 -13.59 -17.45
N LEU A 25 5.20 -12.66 -17.10
CA LEU A 25 5.26 -11.28 -17.58
C LEU A 25 6.55 -10.65 -17.06
N SER A 26 7.68 -10.96 -17.71
CA SER A 26 8.90 -10.18 -17.58
C SER A 26 8.73 -8.95 -18.46
N GLN A 27 8.12 -7.89 -17.91
CA GLN A 27 8.33 -6.56 -18.44
C GLN A 27 9.78 -6.19 -18.15
N SER A 28 10.64 -6.38 -19.15
CA SER A 28 11.95 -5.75 -19.19
C SER A 28 11.76 -4.25 -19.40
N VAL A 29 11.56 -3.52 -18.30
CA VAL A 29 11.89 -2.09 -18.30
C VAL A 29 13.41 -2.00 -18.37
N SER A 30 13.89 -1.81 -19.58
CA SER A 30 15.23 -1.28 -19.82
C SER A 30 15.23 0.16 -19.31
N GLN A 31 15.70 0.39 -18.09
CA GLN A 31 16.24 1.67 -17.69
C GLN A 31 17.63 1.47 -17.11
N ASN A 32 18.57 1.65 -18.02
CA ASN A 32 19.98 1.85 -17.81
C ASN A 32 20.22 3.13 -16.98
N ASN A 33 21.32 3.09 -16.23
CA ASN A 33 22.01 4.16 -15.51
C ASN A 33 21.47 4.61 -14.15
N GLN A 34 22.24 4.18 -13.13
CA GLN A 34 22.50 4.97 -11.94
C GLN A 34 22.72 6.44 -12.30
N ALA A 35 21.76 7.28 -11.92
CA ALA A 35 21.95 8.70 -11.69
C ALA A 35 21.12 9.04 -10.44
N PRO A 36 21.64 9.85 -9.50
CA PRO A 36 20.90 10.24 -8.31
C PRO A 36 19.77 11.20 -8.71
N MET A 37 18.58 10.66 -8.96
CA MET A 37 17.32 11.41 -9.02
C MET A 37 16.40 10.90 -7.90
N SER A 38 16.77 11.11 -6.65
CA SER A 38 15.91 10.74 -5.51
C SER A 38 14.96 11.88 -5.11
N ASP A 39 15.38 13.13 -5.28
CA ASP A 39 14.66 14.26 -4.69
C ASP A 39 13.37 14.62 -5.46
N GLY A 40 13.41 14.65 -6.80
CA GLY A 40 12.26 15.03 -7.62
C GLY A 40 11.09 14.04 -7.55
N LEU A 41 11.38 12.73 -7.52
CA LEU A 41 10.38 11.68 -7.43
C LEU A 41 9.76 11.61 -6.03
N GLU A 42 10.55 11.85 -4.99
CA GLU A 42 10.06 11.89 -3.62
C GLU A 42 9.18 13.12 -3.35
N VAL A 43 9.58 14.29 -3.86
CA VAL A 43 8.75 15.51 -3.81
C VAL A 43 7.40 15.30 -4.51
N ASP A 44 7.36 14.57 -5.62
CA ASP A 44 6.12 14.27 -6.35
C ASP A 44 5.23 13.25 -5.60
N ALA A 45 5.83 12.24 -4.96
CA ALA A 45 5.12 11.32 -4.11
C ALA A 45 4.50 12.02 -2.89
N ARG A 46 5.25 12.91 -2.20
CA ARG A 46 4.73 13.70 -1.07
C ARG A 46 3.56 14.59 -1.48
N LYS A 47 3.59 15.17 -2.69
CA LYS A 47 2.46 15.94 -3.25
C LYS A 47 1.25 15.08 -3.58
N SER A 48 1.44 13.80 -3.88
CA SER A 48 0.34 12.89 -4.21
C SER A 48 -0.49 12.56 -2.97
N PHE A 49 0.13 12.48 -1.79
CA PHE A 49 -0.53 12.28 -0.49
C PHE A 49 -0.68 13.60 0.30
N ALA A 50 -1.10 14.67 -0.38
CA ALA A 50 -0.98 16.07 0.06
C ALA A 50 -1.55 16.39 1.45
N ASP A 51 -2.52 15.61 1.93
CA ASP A 51 -3.21 15.88 3.19
C ASP A 51 -2.86 14.92 4.34
N ILE A 52 -1.73 14.23 4.23
CA ILE A 52 -1.13 13.44 5.31
C ILE A 52 0.25 14.03 5.66
N PRO A 53 0.54 14.28 6.96
CA PRO A 53 1.84 14.76 7.38
C PRO A 53 2.91 13.67 7.18
N ILE A 54 4.06 14.06 6.64
CA ILE A 54 5.23 13.19 6.46
C ILE A 54 6.42 13.86 7.13
N ALA A 55 7.02 13.21 8.13
CA ALA A 55 8.12 13.81 8.87
C ALA A 55 9.34 14.00 7.97
N GLY A 56 10.18 15.00 8.26
CA GLY A 56 11.28 15.39 7.37
C GLY A 56 12.24 14.26 7.00
N GLY A 57 12.49 13.32 7.92
CA GLY A 57 13.37 12.17 7.72
C GLY A 57 12.68 10.90 7.21
N ASP A 58 11.38 10.93 6.96
CA ASP A 58 10.61 9.79 6.46
C ASP A 58 10.50 9.85 4.93
N SER A 59 10.36 8.69 4.29
CA SER A 59 10.18 8.57 2.84
C SER A 59 8.98 7.71 2.49
N ILE A 60 8.36 7.97 1.34
CA ILE A 60 7.24 7.14 0.85
C ILE A 60 7.81 5.98 0.04
N ASP A 61 7.41 4.76 0.39
CA ASP A 61 7.62 3.59 -0.44
C ASP A 61 6.54 3.52 -1.53
N ILE A 62 6.84 4.12 -2.68
CA ILE A 62 5.92 4.19 -3.83
C ILE A 62 5.53 2.78 -4.30
N SER A 63 6.43 1.81 -4.21
CA SER A 63 6.20 0.45 -4.71
C SER A 63 5.16 -0.32 -3.88
N ARG A 64 5.07 -0.01 -2.58
CA ARG A 64 4.09 -0.58 -1.65
C ARG A 64 2.87 0.31 -1.44
N SER A 65 2.87 1.52 -1.99
CA SER A 65 1.78 2.47 -1.88
C SER A 65 0.78 2.32 -3.03
N LEU A 66 -0.47 2.65 -2.77
CA LEU A 66 -1.53 2.72 -3.76
C LEU A 66 -2.22 4.07 -3.65
N LEU A 67 -2.28 4.80 -4.75
CA LEU A 67 -2.98 6.06 -4.84
C LEU A 67 -4.01 5.98 -5.96
N LEU A 68 -5.26 6.16 -5.59
CA LEU A 68 -6.39 6.27 -6.49
C LEU A 68 -6.84 7.72 -6.46
N ASN A 69 -6.87 8.36 -7.63
CA ASN A 69 -7.07 9.79 -7.82
C ASN A 69 -5.91 10.65 -7.30
N SER A 70 -5.75 11.88 -7.82
CA SER A 70 -4.66 12.79 -7.42
C SER A 70 -5.16 13.96 -6.55
N GLY A 71 -4.26 14.54 -5.76
CA GLY A 71 -4.51 15.74 -4.95
C GLY A 71 -5.24 15.47 -3.64
N GLU A 72 -5.97 16.46 -3.13
CA GLU A 72 -6.56 16.45 -1.77
C GLU A 72 -7.69 15.42 -1.55
N GLN A 73 -8.19 14.79 -2.62
CA GLN A 73 -9.27 13.80 -2.58
C GLN A 73 -8.79 12.40 -2.96
N TRP A 74 -7.49 12.14 -2.79
CA TRP A 74 -6.93 10.82 -2.99
C TRP A 74 -7.52 9.81 -1.99
N ILE A 75 -7.62 8.57 -2.43
CA ILE A 75 -7.92 7.41 -1.59
C ILE A 75 -6.89 6.32 -1.87
N GLY A 76 -6.69 5.40 -0.92
CA GLY A 76 -5.73 4.32 -1.07
C GLY A 76 -4.87 4.13 0.18
N GLN A 77 -3.60 3.82 -0.01
CA GLN A 77 -2.66 3.52 1.05
C GLN A 77 -1.30 4.15 0.77
N ALA A 78 -0.82 4.97 1.70
CA ALA A 78 0.57 5.42 1.75
C ALA A 78 1.35 4.49 2.69
N VAL A 79 2.47 3.96 2.21
CA VAL A 79 3.44 3.24 3.02
C VAL A 79 4.66 4.12 3.19
N ILE A 80 4.95 4.50 4.43
CA ILE A 80 5.99 5.45 4.80
C ILE A 80 7.05 4.69 5.58
N GLN A 81 8.28 4.72 5.09
CA GLN A 81 9.45 4.22 5.81
C GLN A 81 9.88 5.29 6.80
N SER A 82 9.87 4.95 8.08
CA SER A 82 10.26 5.88 9.15
C SER A 82 11.40 5.32 9.98
N SER A 83 12.30 6.22 10.40
CA SER A 83 13.34 5.91 11.39
C SER A 83 12.94 6.29 12.81
N GLN A 84 11.73 6.82 12.99
CA GLN A 84 11.19 7.22 14.28
C GLN A 84 10.86 6.01 15.16
N SER A 85 10.92 6.17 16.48
CA SER A 85 10.35 5.17 17.38
C SER A 85 8.82 5.17 17.26
N ILE A 86 8.18 4.07 17.66
CA ILE A 86 6.72 3.96 17.64
C ILE A 86 6.07 5.08 18.48
N GLU A 87 6.66 5.45 19.61
CA GLU A 87 6.17 6.52 20.49
C GLU A 87 6.32 7.91 19.86
N ALA A 88 7.44 8.16 19.19
CA ALA A 88 7.69 9.41 18.47
C ALA A 88 6.73 9.56 17.29
N ALA A 89 6.58 8.52 16.48
CA ALA A 89 5.62 8.47 15.39
C ALA A 89 4.16 8.63 15.89
N PHE A 90 3.80 7.97 16.99
CA PHE A 90 2.46 8.10 17.57
C PHE A 90 2.16 9.55 17.96
N SER A 91 3.11 10.21 18.64
CA SER A 91 2.98 11.61 19.05
C SER A 91 2.91 12.53 17.84
N TYR A 92 3.80 12.32 16.85
CA TYR A 92 3.81 13.07 15.60
C TYR A 92 2.47 13.03 14.88
N TYR A 93 1.90 11.84 14.66
CA TYR A 93 0.61 11.75 13.96
C TYR A 93 -0.55 12.27 14.80
N SER A 94 -0.48 12.19 16.13
CA SER A 94 -1.50 12.78 17.02
C SER A 94 -1.53 14.31 16.92
N ASP A 95 -0.36 14.93 16.81
CA ASP A 95 -0.21 16.38 16.80
C ASP A 95 -0.37 16.99 15.40
N GLU A 96 0.15 16.31 14.37
CA GLU A 96 0.20 16.84 13.00
C GLU A 96 -1.05 16.54 12.19
N MET A 97 -1.69 15.38 12.32
CA MET A 97 -2.91 15.08 11.53
C MET A 97 -4.01 16.16 11.67
N PRO A 98 -4.28 16.72 12.87
CA PRO A 98 -5.21 17.83 13.04
C PRO A 98 -4.87 19.10 12.25
N THR A 99 -3.59 19.39 12.02
CA THR A 99 -3.17 20.59 11.26
C THR A 99 -3.53 20.47 9.77
N TYR A 100 -3.71 19.23 9.29
CA TYR A 100 -4.20 18.89 7.94
C TYR A 100 -5.73 18.73 7.87
N GLY A 101 -6.45 19.09 8.94
CA GLY A 101 -7.92 19.09 9.00
C GLY A 101 -8.54 17.73 9.34
N TRP A 102 -7.76 16.77 9.82
CA TRP A 102 -8.26 15.48 10.30
C TRP A 102 -8.67 15.56 11.77
N SER A 103 -9.85 15.03 12.11
CA SER A 103 -10.32 14.91 13.49
C SER A 103 -10.09 13.50 14.00
N LEU A 104 -9.45 13.37 15.17
CA LEU A 104 -9.22 12.07 15.80
C LEU A 104 -10.54 11.45 16.26
N ILE A 105 -10.79 10.20 15.86
CA ILE A 105 -11.93 9.39 16.32
C ILE A 105 -11.49 8.48 17.47
N THR A 106 -10.44 7.69 17.24
CA THR A 106 -9.90 6.76 18.25
C THR A 106 -8.39 6.60 18.10
N SER A 107 -7.73 6.26 19.20
CA SER A 107 -6.30 5.95 19.23
C SER A 107 -6.01 4.80 20.18
N VAL A 108 -5.12 3.90 19.77
CA VAL A 108 -4.58 2.83 20.61
C VAL A 108 -3.07 2.85 20.47
N GLN A 109 -2.36 3.06 21.58
CA GLN A 109 -0.90 3.03 21.63
C GLN A 109 -0.42 1.64 22.07
N SER A 110 0.40 1.00 21.24
CA SER A 110 1.02 -0.31 21.53
C SER A 110 2.27 -0.52 20.67
N LYS A 111 2.84 -1.74 20.67
CA LYS A 111 3.89 -2.12 19.70
C LYS A 111 3.46 -1.97 18.24
N ILE A 112 2.16 -2.11 17.98
CA ILE A 112 1.53 -1.70 16.74
C ILE A 112 0.47 -0.70 17.12
N SER A 113 0.74 0.58 16.92
CA SER A 113 -0.20 1.64 17.28
C SER A 113 -1.15 1.92 16.13
N VAL A 114 -2.38 2.33 16.46
CA VAL A 114 -3.40 2.67 15.47
C VAL A 114 -4.07 3.96 15.88
N LEU A 115 -4.16 4.92 14.96
CA LEU A 115 -4.92 6.16 15.11
C LEU A 115 -5.92 6.26 13.96
N ASN A 116 -7.18 6.51 14.28
CA ASN A 116 -8.26 6.60 13.30
C ASN A 116 -8.82 8.02 13.29
N TYR A 117 -9.00 8.57 12.10
CA TYR A 117 -9.40 9.95 11.88
C TYR A 117 -10.55 10.05 10.88
N GLU A 118 -11.27 11.17 10.93
CA GLU A 118 -12.20 11.60 9.88
C GLU A 118 -11.88 13.00 9.37
N LYS A 119 -12.27 13.23 8.11
CA LYS A 119 -12.23 14.54 7.45
C LYS A 119 -13.40 14.62 6.47
N GLY A 120 -14.49 15.25 6.90
CA GLY A 120 -15.74 15.26 6.15
C GLY A 120 -16.29 13.84 5.93
N ALA A 121 -16.38 13.40 4.68
CA ALA A 121 -16.81 12.05 4.31
C ALA A 121 -15.66 11.03 4.22
N ARG A 122 -14.41 11.42 4.51
CA ARG A 122 -13.24 10.56 4.45
C ARG A 122 -12.88 10.03 5.83
N PHE A 123 -12.31 8.83 5.83
CA PHE A 123 -11.77 8.14 6.99
C PHE A 123 -10.30 7.80 6.72
N ALA A 124 -9.44 7.99 7.72
CA ALA A 124 -8.04 7.60 7.67
C ALA A 124 -7.69 6.70 8.85
N SER A 125 -6.93 5.64 8.61
CA SER A 125 -6.31 4.81 9.64
C SER A 125 -4.79 4.88 9.48
N VAL A 126 -4.13 5.37 10.51
CA VAL A 126 -2.67 5.42 10.63
C VAL A 126 -2.26 4.23 11.51
N LYS A 127 -1.63 3.24 10.90
CA LYS A 127 -1.02 2.10 11.60
C LYS A 127 0.49 2.31 11.67
N ILE A 128 1.04 2.25 12.87
CA ILE A 128 2.46 2.48 13.15
C ILE A 128 3.03 1.17 13.67
N ASP A 129 4.07 0.65 13.01
CA ASP A 129 4.89 -0.44 13.52
C ASP A 129 6.37 -0.04 13.58
N ALA A 130 7.27 -1.01 13.76
CA ALA A 130 8.68 -0.74 13.99
C ALA A 130 9.43 -0.18 12.78
N ASN A 131 8.95 -0.41 11.57
CA ASN A 131 9.65 -0.02 10.33
C ASN A 131 8.80 0.89 9.45
N ASP A 132 7.48 0.68 9.47
CA ASP A 132 6.56 1.33 8.56
C ASP A 132 5.46 2.06 9.30
N ILE A 133 5.06 3.17 8.70
CA ILE A 133 3.82 3.87 9.00
C ILE A 133 2.92 3.70 7.77
N VAL A 134 1.78 3.05 7.98
CA VAL A 134 0.82 2.78 6.91
C VAL A 134 -0.40 3.64 7.14
N VAL A 135 -0.66 4.57 6.22
CA VAL A 135 -1.83 5.44 6.25
C VAL A 135 -2.80 4.99 5.17
N THR A 136 -3.93 4.43 5.58
CA THR A 136 -5.00 4.02 4.67
C THR A 136 -6.12 5.05 4.70
N VAL A 137 -6.52 5.54 3.53
CA VAL A 137 -7.58 6.54 3.39
C VAL A 137 -8.69 6.03 2.47
N SER A 138 -9.93 6.18 2.91
CA SER A 138 -11.12 5.77 2.19
C SER A 138 -12.28 6.74 2.44
N TYR A 139 -13.39 6.54 1.73
CA TYR A 139 -14.66 7.18 2.09
C TYR A 139 -15.36 6.37 3.19
N ARG A 140 -15.96 7.07 4.14
CA ARG A 140 -16.92 6.47 5.06
C ARG A 140 -18.16 6.09 4.26
N GLY A 141 -18.55 4.81 4.33
CA GLY A 141 -19.83 4.38 3.75
C GLY A 141 -20.97 5.19 4.37
N MET A 142 -21.81 5.78 3.53
CA MET A 142 -23.07 6.35 4.01
C MET A 142 -23.94 5.17 4.44
N ALA A 143 -24.31 5.10 5.71
CA ALA A 143 -25.36 4.19 6.12
C ALA A 143 -26.60 4.59 5.31
N VAL A 144 -27.08 3.68 4.47
CA VAL A 144 -28.40 3.80 3.87
C VAL A 144 -29.34 3.32 4.96
N ASP A 145 -29.92 4.29 5.68
CA ASP A 145 -30.99 4.13 6.65
C ASP A 145 -32.31 3.72 5.97
#